data_AF-A0A0G0DFE7-F1
#
_entry.id   AF-A0A0G0DFE7-F1
#
_cell.length_a   1.000
_cell.length_b   1.000
_cell.length_c   1.000
_cell.angle_alpha   90.00
_cell.angle_beta   90.00
_cell.angle_gamma   90.00
#
_symmetry.space_group_name_H-M   'P 1'
#
loop_
_entity.id
_entity.type
_entity.pdbx_description
1 polymer ?
#
loop_
_entity_poly.entity_id
_entity_poly.type
_entity_poly.pdbx_seq_one_letter_code
_entity_poly.pdbx_strand_id
1 'polypeptide(L)'
;MNNRGKKKRKRKHEFAFSGFMRCGKCGCLITAETQKGHIYYHCTKKKQICNEKYLREEALVEQMKSVIQKVFIPDDWAENVLAELDREKTSIQNEGLSFVQNLKSRKTEVEQKIDRLLDIYIEGKGISPDEYQAKKAKLLGEKADIDQEIRDFEQKGNNWLEPMREVILLSSQAKIFLSQGDKTQIRAFLKNVGSNFMLNSKRLEISPK
;
A
#
# COMPACT_ATOMS: atom_id res chain seq x y z
N MET A 1 10.71 -10.05 39.99
CA MET A 1 9.62 -10.83 39.36
C MET A 1 10.18 -11.61 38.17
N ASN A 2 10.38 -12.92 38.31
CA ASN A 2 10.95 -13.75 37.24
C ASN A 2 9.91 -14.00 36.14
N ASN A 3 9.97 -13.20 35.07
CA ASN A 3 9.32 -13.54 33.80
C ASN A 3 10.05 -14.73 33.16
N ARG A 4 9.76 -15.95 33.63
CA ARG A 4 10.10 -17.18 32.93
C ARG A 4 9.28 -17.20 31.63
N GLY A 5 9.88 -16.71 30.54
CA GLY A 5 9.32 -16.83 29.21
C GLY A 5 8.97 -18.29 28.95
N LYS A 6 7.68 -18.60 28.77
CA LYS A 6 7.23 -19.95 28.43
C LYS A 6 8.00 -20.39 27.19
N LYS A 7 8.81 -21.46 27.30
CA LYS A 7 9.47 -22.10 26.14
C LYS A 7 8.40 -22.30 25.07
N LYS A 8 8.54 -21.64 23.92
CA LYS A 8 7.69 -21.88 22.76
C LYS A 8 7.85 -23.35 22.39
N ARG A 9 6.82 -24.17 22.65
CA ARG A 9 6.80 -25.58 22.23
C ARG A 9 7.00 -25.59 20.71
N LYS A 10 8.01 -26.32 20.23
CA LYS A 10 8.17 -26.58 18.79
C LYS A 10 6.86 -27.21 18.30
N ARG A 11 6.22 -26.60 17.30
CA ARG A 11 4.97 -27.15 16.74
C ARG A 11 5.34 -28.46 16.02
N LYS A 12 4.64 -29.55 16.37
CA LYS A 12 4.86 -30.87 15.77
C LYS A 12 4.36 -30.94 14.32
N HIS A 13 3.40 -30.09 13.97
CA HIS A 13 2.81 -30.00 12.64
C HIS A 13 2.69 -28.54 12.22
N GLU A 14 3.06 -28.25 10.98
CA GLU A 14 2.91 -26.94 10.36
C GLU A 14 1.79 -27.00 9.32
N PHE A 15 0.60 -26.58 9.73
CA PHE A 15 -0.57 -26.49 8.85
C PHE A 15 -0.60 -25.10 8.18
N ALA A 16 -0.54 -25.07 6.85
CA ALA A 16 -0.33 -23.85 6.08
C ALA A 16 -1.32 -22.72 6.42
N PHE A 17 -2.59 -23.04 6.66
CA PHE A 17 -3.64 -22.04 6.90
C PHE A 17 -4.07 -21.93 8.37
N SER A 18 -3.34 -22.55 9.31
CA SER A 18 -3.67 -22.46 10.74
C SER A 18 -3.51 -21.03 11.27
N GLY A 19 -4.54 -20.52 11.94
CA GLY A 19 -4.56 -19.15 12.46
C GLY A 19 -4.67 -18.06 11.37
N PHE A 20 -4.90 -18.45 10.11
CA PHE A 20 -5.12 -17.51 9.01
C PHE A 20 -6.57 -16.98 8.98
N MET A 21 -7.53 -17.83 9.32
CA MET A 21 -8.96 -17.54 9.25
C MET A 21 -9.60 -17.49 10.65
N ARG A 22 -10.75 -16.84 10.74
CA ARG A 22 -11.63 -16.84 11.91
C ARG A 22 -12.96 -17.51 11.58
N CYS A 23 -13.59 -18.08 12.60
CA CYS A 23 -14.92 -18.67 12.47
C CYS A 23 -15.98 -17.58 12.32
N GLY A 24 -16.80 -17.66 11.26
CA GLY A 24 -17.94 -16.77 10.98
C GLY A 24 -18.94 -16.66 12.13
N LYS A 25 -19.20 -17.78 12.82
CA LYS A 25 -20.22 -17.83 13.89
C LYS A 25 -19.75 -17.30 15.23
N CYS A 26 -18.52 -17.61 15.64
CA CYS A 26 -18.06 -17.36 17.01
C CYS A 26 -16.78 -16.50 17.11
N GLY A 27 -16.20 -16.09 15.98
CA GLY A 27 -15.00 -15.25 15.90
C GLY A 27 -13.70 -15.90 16.41
N CYS A 28 -13.74 -17.16 16.85
CA CYS A 28 -12.56 -17.92 17.25
C CYS A 28 -11.64 -18.17 16.05
N LEU A 29 -10.34 -18.37 16.30
CA LEU A 29 -9.41 -18.77 15.25
C LEU A 29 -9.73 -20.17 14.75
N ILE A 30 -9.51 -20.37 13.45
CA ILE A 30 -9.49 -21.68 12.80
C ILE A 30 -8.13 -22.34 13.01
N THR A 31 -8.15 -23.60 13.41
CA THR A 31 -6.98 -24.48 13.53
C THR A 31 -7.16 -25.68 12.62
N ALA A 32 -6.22 -26.63 12.63
CA ALA A 32 -6.30 -27.82 11.82
C ALA A 32 -5.79 -29.05 12.57
N GLU A 33 -6.26 -30.21 12.12
CA GLU A 33 -5.81 -31.51 12.58
C GLU A 33 -5.79 -32.53 11.43
N THR A 34 -4.98 -33.57 11.57
CA THR A 34 -4.89 -34.66 10.60
C THR A 34 -5.78 -35.82 11.03
N GLN A 35 -6.71 -36.24 10.17
CA GLN A 35 -7.54 -37.42 10.37
C GLN A 35 -7.43 -38.33 9.15
N LYS A 36 -7.06 -39.60 9.35
CA LYS A 36 -6.95 -40.62 8.27
C LYS A 36 -6.13 -40.15 7.06
N GLY A 37 -5.01 -39.46 7.31
CA GLY A 37 -4.14 -38.93 6.26
C GLY A 37 -4.61 -37.62 5.60
N HIS A 38 -5.76 -37.07 6.00
CA HIS A 38 -6.28 -35.80 5.47
C HIS A 38 -6.25 -34.69 6.52
N ILE A 39 -5.98 -33.46 6.08
CA ILE A 39 -5.98 -32.27 6.94
C ILE A 39 -7.37 -31.64 6.93
N TYR A 40 -7.90 -31.38 8.12
CA TYR A 40 -9.18 -30.71 8.30
C TYR A 40 -9.01 -29.44 9.12
N TYR A 41 -9.55 -28.34 8.62
CA TYR A 41 -9.64 -27.06 9.29
C TYR A 41 -10.95 -26.94 10.06
N HIS A 42 -10.87 -26.47 11.31
CA HIS A 42 -12.03 -26.32 12.18
C HIS A 42 -11.88 -25.18 13.19
N CYS A 43 -13.01 -24.73 13.73
CA CYS A 43 -13.04 -23.78 14.81
C CYS A 43 -12.40 -24.37 16.08
N THR A 44 -11.60 -23.58 16.79
CA THR A 44 -11.02 -23.96 18.08
C THR A 44 -12.04 -24.09 19.23
N LYS A 45 -13.27 -23.58 19.05
CA LYS A 45 -14.38 -23.60 20.04
C LYS A 45 -14.02 -23.06 21.43
N LYS A 46 -12.97 -22.24 21.53
CA LYS A 46 -12.42 -21.76 22.82
C LYS A 46 -13.32 -20.77 23.56
N LYS A 47 -14.12 -19.98 22.84
CA LYS A 47 -14.98 -18.95 23.44
C LYS A 47 -16.34 -19.50 23.84
N GLN A 48 -16.88 -20.43 23.05
CA GLN A 48 -18.24 -20.95 23.18
C GLN A 48 -18.41 -22.24 22.39
N ILE A 49 -19.48 -22.98 22.68
CA ILE A 49 -19.90 -24.14 21.88
C ILE A 49 -20.15 -23.65 20.46
N CYS A 50 -19.45 -24.25 19.50
CA CYS A 50 -19.56 -23.90 18.10
C CYS A 50 -19.72 -25.17 17.26
N ASN A 51 -20.83 -25.22 16.52
CA ASN A 51 -21.22 -26.35 15.68
C ASN A 51 -20.78 -26.17 14.21
N GLU A 52 -19.74 -25.36 13.98
CA GLU A 52 -19.15 -25.26 12.65
C GLU A 52 -18.59 -26.60 12.18
N LYS A 53 -18.83 -26.90 10.91
CA LYS A 53 -18.38 -28.15 10.29
C LYS A 53 -16.90 -28.05 9.93
N TYR A 54 -16.23 -29.18 9.97
CA TYR A 54 -14.85 -29.32 9.53
C TYR A 54 -14.78 -29.15 8.01
N LEU A 55 -13.76 -28.44 7.53
CA LEU A 55 -13.48 -28.25 6.11
C LEU A 55 -12.16 -28.92 5.76
N ARG A 56 -12.20 -29.80 4.76
CA ARG A 56 -11.01 -30.50 4.25
C ARG A 56 -10.07 -29.52 3.53
N GLU A 57 -8.76 -29.70 3.65
CA GLU A 57 -7.76 -28.77 3.08
C GLU A 57 -7.91 -28.60 1.57
N GLU A 58 -8.17 -29.67 0.82
CA GLU A 58 -8.30 -29.62 -0.63
C GLU A 58 -9.48 -28.73 -1.05
N ALA A 59 -10.61 -28.84 -0.35
CA ALA A 59 -11.78 -28.00 -0.60
C ALA A 59 -11.57 -26.54 -0.17
N LEU A 60 -10.72 -26.28 0.84
CA LEU A 60 -10.32 -24.93 1.20
C LEU A 60 -9.40 -24.31 0.14
N VAL A 61 -8.41 -25.07 -0.32
CA VAL A 61 -7.47 -24.65 -1.37
C VAL A 61 -8.21 -24.33 -2.66
N GLU A 62 -9.22 -25.14 -3.03
CA GLU A 62 -10.03 -24.86 -4.22
C GLU A 62 -10.78 -23.53 -4.12
N GLN A 63 -11.38 -23.25 -2.96
CA GLN A 63 -12.03 -21.96 -2.72
C GLN A 63 -11.04 -20.79 -2.79
N MET A 64 -9.84 -20.96 -2.24
CA MET A 64 -8.77 -19.96 -2.32
C MET A 64 -8.34 -19.71 -3.77
N LYS A 65 -8.14 -20.77 -4.56
CA LYS A 65 -7.81 -20.67 -5.98
C LYS A 65 -8.90 -19.92 -6.76
N SER A 66 -10.17 -20.20 -6.50
CA SER A 66 -11.29 -19.49 -7.13
C SER A 66 -11.28 -17.99 -6.82
N VAL A 67 -10.90 -17.58 -5.59
CA VAL A 67 -10.74 -16.16 -5.27
C VAL A 67 -9.57 -15.55 -6.02
N ILE A 68 -8.42 -16.23 -6.04
CA ILE A 68 -7.21 -15.78 -6.74
C ILE A 68 -7.47 -15.58 -8.23
N GLN A 69 -8.22 -16.48 -8.87
CA GLN A 69 -8.60 -16.38 -10.28
C GLN A 69 -9.43 -15.13 -10.59
N LYS A 70 -10.22 -14.62 -9.65
CA LYS A 70 -11.03 -13.41 -9.87
C LYS A 70 -10.23 -12.12 -9.87
N VAL A 71 -9.06 -12.13 -9.24
CA VAL A 71 -8.14 -10.99 -9.18
C VAL A 71 -6.94 -11.14 -10.11
N PHE A 72 -6.89 -12.25 -10.86
CA PHE A 72 -5.82 -12.53 -11.80
C PHE A 72 -5.89 -11.58 -12.99
N ILE A 73 -4.74 -10.99 -13.33
CA ILE A 73 -4.57 -10.19 -14.54
C ILE A 73 -3.71 -11.02 -15.52
N PRO A 74 -4.18 -11.27 -16.75
CA PRO A 74 -3.39 -11.93 -17.79
C PRO A 74 -2.06 -11.23 -18.06
N ASP A 75 -1.03 -12.01 -18.41
CA ASP A 75 0.35 -11.52 -18.58
C ASP A 75 0.43 -10.43 -19.66
N ASP A 76 -0.28 -10.61 -20.79
CA ASP A 76 -0.37 -9.64 -21.89
C ASP A 76 -1.03 -8.32 -21.46
N TRP A 77 -2.05 -8.41 -20.60
CA TRP A 77 -2.71 -7.22 -20.05
C TRP A 77 -1.80 -6.51 -19.05
N ALA A 78 -1.10 -7.26 -18.19
CA ALA A 78 -0.16 -6.71 -17.23
C ALA A 78 0.98 -5.97 -17.94
N GLU A 79 1.57 -6.55 -18.99
CA GLU A 79 2.61 -5.91 -19.80
C GLU A 79 2.14 -4.59 -20.41
N ASN A 80 0.93 -4.57 -21.00
CA ASN A 80 0.35 -3.37 -21.58
C ASN A 80 0.14 -2.25 -20.55
N VAL A 81 -0.41 -2.58 -19.38
CA VAL A 81 -0.66 -1.58 -18.33
C VAL A 81 0.65 -1.08 -17.73
N LEU A 82 1.65 -1.94 -17.54
CA LEU A 82 2.97 -1.54 -17.06
C LEU A 82 3.66 -0.58 -18.03
N ALA A 83 3.58 -0.86 -19.33
CA ALA A 83 4.11 0.03 -20.37
C ALA A 83 3.43 1.40 -20.35
N GLU A 84 2.11 1.45 -20.11
CA GLU A 84 1.38 2.71 -19.99
C GLU A 84 1.78 3.49 -18.72
N LEU A 85 1.98 2.80 -17.58
CA LEU A 85 2.49 3.43 -16.36
C LEU A 85 3.90 4.02 -16.56
N ASP A 86 4.76 3.38 -17.36
CA ASP A 86 6.08 3.90 -17.71
C ASP A 86 6.00 5.17 -18.59
N ARG A 87 5.05 5.20 -19.53
CA ARG A 87 4.77 6.40 -20.35
C ARG A 87 4.25 7.54 -19.48
N GLU A 88 3.28 7.27 -18.61
CA GLU A 88 2.70 8.24 -17.68
C GLU A 88 3.78 8.81 -16.75
N LYS A 89 4.65 7.95 -16.20
CA LYS A 89 5.79 8.37 -15.38
C LYS A 89 6.70 9.35 -16.13
N THR A 90 6.99 9.05 -17.39
CA THR A 90 7.85 9.88 -18.24
C THR A 90 7.16 11.19 -18.63
N SER A 91 5.86 11.16 -18.93
CA SER A 91 5.06 12.37 -19.19
C SER A 91 5.02 13.28 -17.97
N ILE A 92 4.71 12.76 -16.78
CA ILE A 92 4.69 13.54 -15.53
C ILE A 92 6.08 14.10 -15.20
N GLN A 93 7.15 13.33 -15.44
CA GLN A 93 8.51 13.84 -15.27
C GLN A 93 8.80 15.00 -16.24
N ASN A 94 8.44 14.87 -17.51
CA ASN A 94 8.69 15.90 -18.52
C ASN A 94 7.86 17.17 -18.29
N GLU A 95 6.56 17.04 -17.99
CA GLU A 95 5.69 18.15 -17.65
C GLU A 95 6.15 18.81 -16.34
N GLY A 96 6.51 18.00 -15.36
CA GLY A 96 7.05 18.44 -14.07
C GLY A 96 8.34 19.22 -14.16
N LEU A 97 9.26 18.81 -15.03
CA LEU A 97 10.52 19.53 -15.25
C LEU A 97 10.25 20.96 -15.74
N SER A 98 9.35 21.14 -16.72
CA SER A 98 9.01 22.46 -17.24
C SER A 98 8.31 23.34 -16.21
N PHE A 99 7.41 22.75 -15.41
CA PHE A 99 6.67 23.44 -14.36
C PHE A 99 7.60 23.89 -13.21
N VAL A 100 8.44 22.99 -12.69
CA VAL A 100 9.41 23.30 -11.63
C VAL A 100 10.45 24.30 -12.11
N GLN A 101 10.89 24.21 -13.37
CA GLN A 101 11.82 25.18 -13.94
C GLN A 101 11.20 26.58 -14.02
N ASN A 102 9.93 26.71 -14.40
CA ASN A 102 9.21 27.98 -14.37
C ASN A 102 9.12 28.55 -12.95
N LEU A 103 8.75 27.74 -11.97
CA LEU A 103 8.70 28.16 -10.56
C LEU A 103 10.07 28.61 -10.03
N LYS A 104 11.15 27.90 -10.38
CA LYS A 104 12.53 28.30 -10.02
C LYS A 104 12.94 29.64 -10.65
N SER A 105 12.57 29.88 -11.91
CA SER A 105 12.80 31.17 -12.57
C SER A 105 12.04 32.29 -11.86
N ARG A 106 10.74 32.10 -11.56
CA ARG A 106 9.92 33.07 -10.83
C ARG A 106 10.47 33.36 -9.43
N LYS A 107 10.93 32.33 -8.71
CA LYS A 107 11.61 32.49 -7.41
C LYS A 107 12.85 33.37 -7.53
N THR A 108 13.68 33.12 -8.54
CA THR A 108 14.90 33.90 -8.79
C THR A 108 14.56 35.37 -9.06
N GLU A 109 13.50 35.64 -9.83
CA GLU A 109 13.03 37.02 -10.07
C GLU A 109 12.56 37.71 -8.78
N VAL A 110 11.85 36.99 -7.90
CA VAL A 110 11.42 37.53 -6.59
C VAL A 110 12.63 37.80 -5.69
N GLU A 111 13.61 36.90 -5.66
CA GLU A 111 14.87 37.08 -4.91
C GLU A 111 15.62 38.33 -5.41
N GLN A 112 15.76 38.50 -6.72
CA GLN A 112 16.36 39.72 -7.29
C GLN A 112 15.59 40.99 -6.94
N LYS A 113 14.25 40.93 -6.85
CA LYS A 113 13.44 42.08 -6.41
C LYS A 113 13.67 42.40 -4.94
N ILE A 114 13.84 41.39 -4.09
CA ILE A 114 14.16 41.57 -2.67
C ILE A 114 15.53 42.22 -2.52
N ASP A 115 16.54 41.75 -3.25
CA ASP A 115 17.90 42.30 -3.22
C ASP A 115 17.92 43.76 -3.67
N ARG A 116 17.27 44.09 -4.78
CA ARG A 116 17.14 45.49 -5.25
C ARG A 116 16.40 46.38 -4.25
N LEU A 117 15.36 45.86 -3.59
CA LEU A 117 14.64 46.61 -2.55
C LEU A 117 15.55 46.91 -1.36
N LEU A 118 16.44 45.99 -0.99
CA LEU A 118 17.44 46.19 0.06
C LEU A 118 18.45 47.26 -0.35
N ASP A 119 18.99 47.20 -1.56
CA ASP A 119 19.96 48.17 -2.07
C ASP A 119 19.38 49.59 -2.08
N ILE A 120 18.16 49.77 -2.60
CA ILE A 120 17.47 51.07 -2.64
C ILE A 120 17.26 51.64 -1.22
N TYR A 121 16.94 50.77 -0.25
CA TYR A 121 16.76 51.18 1.14
C TYR A 121 18.08 51.60 1.79
N ILE A 122 19.17 50.84 1.55
CA ILE A 122 20.51 51.14 2.08
C ILE A 122 21.07 52.45 1.48
N GLU A 123 20.85 52.68 0.18
CA GLU A 123 21.27 53.89 -0.52
C GLU A 123 20.47 55.14 -0.11
N GLY A 124 19.43 55.00 0.72
CA GLY A 124 18.62 56.12 1.20
C GLY A 124 17.76 56.78 0.12
N LYS A 125 17.41 56.04 -0.96
CA LYS A 125 16.69 56.55 -2.15
C LYS A 125 15.18 56.81 -1.92
N GLY A 126 14.80 57.38 -0.78
CA GLY A 126 13.47 57.96 -0.57
C GLY A 126 12.33 56.97 -0.32
N ILE A 127 12.62 55.76 0.16
CA ILE A 127 11.59 54.81 0.65
C ILE A 127 11.41 55.00 2.17
N SER A 128 10.17 55.16 2.61
CA SER A 128 9.87 55.17 4.06
C SER A 128 10.02 53.76 4.68
N PRO A 129 10.33 53.66 5.98
CA PRO A 129 10.43 52.36 6.65
C PRO A 129 9.19 51.48 6.50
N ASP A 130 8.00 52.09 6.57
CA ASP A 130 6.71 51.38 6.48
C ASP A 130 6.47 50.82 5.06
N GLU A 131 6.76 51.60 4.02
CA GLU A 131 6.67 51.14 2.63
C GLU A 131 7.65 50.02 2.33
N TYR A 132 8.88 50.12 2.85
CA TYR A 132 9.87 49.05 2.75
C TYR A 132 9.37 47.76 3.41
N GLN A 133 8.88 47.84 4.65
CA GLN A 133 8.41 46.66 5.37
C GLN A 133 7.22 46.01 4.67
N ALA A 134 6.24 46.79 4.22
CA ALA A 134 5.09 46.29 3.49
C ALA A 134 5.50 45.57 2.18
N LYS A 135 6.41 46.18 1.40
CA LYS A 135 6.88 45.60 0.14
C LYS A 135 7.69 44.32 0.37
N LYS A 136 8.56 44.32 1.38
CA LYS A 136 9.38 43.16 1.76
C LYS A 136 8.52 41.99 2.23
N ALA A 137 7.52 42.26 3.09
CA ALA A 137 6.59 41.24 3.56
C ALA A 137 5.85 40.57 2.39
N LYS A 138 5.38 41.37 1.42
CA LYS A 138 4.73 40.86 0.22
C LYS A 138 5.65 39.93 -0.60
N LEU A 139 6.87 40.37 -0.90
CA LEU A 139 7.84 39.57 -1.67
C LEU A 139 8.26 38.29 -0.93
N LEU A 140 8.39 38.34 0.39
CA LEU A 140 8.67 37.15 1.20
C LEU A 140 7.50 36.17 1.21
N GLY A 141 6.27 36.67 1.23
CA GLY A 141 5.06 35.85 1.05
C GLY A 141 5.05 35.15 -0.31
N GLU A 142 5.23 35.91 -1.40
CA GLU A 142 5.32 35.35 -2.75
C GLU A 142 6.42 34.27 -2.89
N LYS A 143 7.59 34.49 -2.27
CA LYS A 143 8.67 33.50 -2.23
C LYS A 143 8.25 32.23 -1.46
N ALA A 144 7.62 32.39 -0.31
CA ALA A 144 7.16 31.27 0.51
C ALA A 144 6.09 30.43 -0.21
N ASP A 145 5.17 31.08 -0.92
CA ASP A 145 4.14 30.40 -1.72
C ASP A 145 4.78 29.58 -2.85
N ILE A 146 5.73 30.16 -3.60
CA ILE A 146 6.47 29.45 -4.67
C ILE A 146 7.27 28.26 -4.08
N ASP A 147 7.91 28.45 -2.93
CA ASP A 147 8.64 27.36 -2.25
C ASP A 147 7.70 26.23 -1.79
N GLN A 148 6.47 26.55 -1.40
CA GLN A 148 5.47 25.56 -1.04
C GLN A 148 4.96 24.81 -2.29
N GLU A 149 4.70 25.51 -3.39
CA GLU A 149 4.28 24.88 -4.66
C GLU A 149 5.32 23.89 -5.18
N ILE A 150 6.61 24.23 -5.10
CA ILE A 150 7.72 23.32 -5.48
C ILE A 150 7.71 22.07 -4.60
N ARG A 151 7.60 22.23 -3.27
CA ARG A 151 7.57 21.09 -2.33
C ARG A 151 6.36 20.19 -2.56
N ASP A 152 5.20 20.79 -2.80
CA ASP A 152 3.96 20.08 -3.08
C ASP A 152 4.09 19.23 -4.34
N PHE A 153 4.69 19.78 -5.40
CA PHE A 153 4.95 19.05 -6.62
C PHE A 153 5.90 17.87 -6.40
N GLU A 154 7.01 18.08 -5.68
CA GLU A 154 7.99 17.04 -5.35
C GLU A 154 7.41 15.93 -4.45
N GLN A 155 6.50 16.27 -3.52
CA GLN A 155 5.88 15.29 -2.62
C GLN A 155 4.66 14.56 -3.22
N LYS A 156 3.83 15.25 -4.02
CA LYS A 156 2.62 14.67 -4.62
C LYS A 156 2.90 13.97 -5.95
N GLY A 157 4.02 14.25 -6.60
CA GLY A 157 4.42 13.62 -7.84
C GLY A 157 4.57 12.10 -7.70
N ASN A 158 3.78 11.34 -8.47
CA ASN A 158 3.98 9.92 -8.77
C ASN A 158 3.85 8.88 -7.65
N ASN A 159 3.43 9.27 -6.44
CA ASN A 159 3.31 8.32 -5.32
C ASN A 159 2.28 7.19 -5.55
N TRP A 160 1.39 7.31 -6.53
CA TRP A 160 0.40 6.26 -6.86
C TRP A 160 0.87 5.27 -7.94
N LEU A 161 1.84 5.66 -8.79
CA LEU A 161 2.32 4.84 -9.90
C LEU A 161 3.02 3.57 -9.43
N GLU A 162 3.88 3.68 -8.42
CA GLU A 162 4.61 2.53 -7.86
C GLU A 162 3.67 1.56 -7.13
N PRO A 163 2.75 1.99 -6.24
CA PRO A 163 1.73 1.10 -5.69
C PRO A 163 0.89 0.39 -6.75
N MET A 164 0.50 1.09 -7.84
CA MET A 164 -0.27 0.46 -8.91
C MET A 164 0.57 -0.58 -9.66
N ARG A 165 1.85 -0.30 -9.94
CA ARG A 165 2.79 -1.26 -10.52
C ARG A 165 2.91 -2.52 -9.66
N GLU A 166 3.06 -2.36 -8.34
CA GLU A 166 3.13 -3.48 -7.41
C GLU A 166 1.87 -4.35 -7.48
N VAL A 167 0.68 -3.74 -7.51
CA VAL A 167 -0.60 -4.46 -7.62
C VAL A 167 -0.67 -5.26 -8.92
N ILE A 168 -0.28 -4.69 -10.05
CA ILE A 168 -0.31 -5.38 -11.35
C ILE A 168 0.65 -6.57 -11.36
N LEU A 169 1.88 -6.37 -10.88
CA LEU A 169 2.89 -7.43 -10.80
C LEU A 169 2.48 -8.57 -9.87
N LEU A 170 1.87 -8.26 -8.72
CA LEU A 170 1.32 -9.28 -7.83
C LEU A 170 0.20 -10.05 -8.52
N SER A 171 -0.68 -9.35 -9.23
CA SER A 171 -1.84 -9.94 -9.90
C SER A 171 -1.47 -10.83 -11.08
N SER A 172 -0.40 -10.52 -11.84
CA SER A 172 0.10 -11.39 -12.91
C SER A 172 0.79 -12.65 -12.36
N GLN A 173 1.51 -12.54 -11.24
CA GLN A 173 2.13 -13.68 -10.56
C GLN A 173 1.13 -14.72 -10.02
N ALA A 174 -0.16 -14.38 -9.92
CA ALA A 174 -1.19 -15.29 -9.43
C ALA A 174 -1.29 -16.61 -10.24
N LYS A 175 -0.92 -16.62 -11.52
CA LYS A 175 -0.85 -17.84 -12.36
C LYS A 175 0.16 -18.86 -11.84
N ILE A 176 1.29 -18.40 -11.30
CA ILE A 176 2.32 -19.27 -10.71
C ILE A 176 1.76 -19.94 -9.44
N PHE A 177 1.03 -19.19 -8.62
CA PHE A 177 0.41 -19.72 -7.39
C PHE A 177 -0.69 -20.75 -7.67
N LEU A 178 -1.48 -20.53 -8.72
CA LEU A 178 -2.54 -21.45 -9.13
C LEU A 178 -2.01 -22.80 -9.64
N SER A 179 -0.85 -22.80 -10.31
CA SER A 179 -0.23 -23.96 -10.96
C SER A 179 0.66 -24.78 -10.04
N GLN A 180 1.47 -24.14 -9.18
CA GLN A 180 2.44 -24.85 -8.33
C GLN A 180 1.82 -25.47 -7.07
N GLY A 181 0.64 -24.99 -6.62
CA GLY A 181 -0.05 -25.54 -5.45
C GLY A 181 0.67 -25.31 -4.11
N ASP A 182 1.66 -24.42 -4.06
CA ASP A 182 2.34 -24.04 -2.82
C ASP A 182 1.38 -23.27 -1.91
N LYS A 183 0.90 -23.96 -0.87
CA LYS A 183 -0.04 -23.42 0.11
C LYS A 183 0.52 -22.21 0.87
N THR A 184 1.84 -22.12 1.02
CA THR A 184 2.49 -20.99 1.68
C THR A 184 2.39 -19.74 0.81
N GLN A 185 2.60 -19.90 -0.49
CA GLN A 185 2.47 -18.81 -1.47
C GLN A 185 1.01 -18.38 -1.64
N ILE A 186 0.06 -19.32 -1.71
CA ILE A 186 -1.39 -19.04 -1.72
C ILE A 186 -1.77 -18.17 -0.50
N ARG A 187 -1.29 -18.55 0.69
CA ARG A 187 -1.53 -17.78 1.92
C ARG A 187 -0.91 -16.39 1.86
N ALA A 188 0.33 -16.27 1.38
CA ALA A 188 1.03 -14.99 1.26
C ALA A 188 0.30 -14.05 0.30
N PHE A 189 -0.08 -14.54 -0.88
CA PHE A 189 -0.82 -13.78 -1.88
C PHE A 189 -2.16 -13.28 -1.33
N LEU A 190 -2.97 -14.17 -0.74
CA LEU A 190 -4.26 -13.80 -0.18
C LEU A 190 -4.14 -12.70 0.88
N LYS A 191 -3.10 -12.75 1.73
CA LYS A 191 -2.83 -11.72 2.74
C LYS A 191 -2.57 -10.32 2.14
N ASN A 192 -2.07 -10.26 0.91
CA ASN A 192 -1.82 -9.00 0.21
C ASN A 192 -3.11 -8.44 -0.38
N VAL A 193 -3.94 -9.28 -1.00
CA VAL A 193 -5.16 -8.84 -1.71
C VAL A 193 -6.41 -8.76 -0.83
N GLY A 194 -6.38 -9.31 0.38
CA GLY A 194 -7.55 -9.40 1.24
C GLY A 194 -7.26 -9.29 2.74
N SER A 195 -8.35 -9.14 3.49
CA SER A 195 -8.41 -9.06 4.94
C SER A 195 -9.65 -9.80 5.47
N ASN A 196 -9.77 -9.91 6.79
CA ASN A 196 -10.93 -10.52 7.46
C ASN A 196 -11.34 -11.90 6.90
N PHE A 197 -10.38 -12.81 6.78
CA PHE A 197 -10.65 -14.17 6.31
C PHE A 197 -11.56 -14.91 7.29
N MET A 198 -12.81 -15.13 6.91
CA MET A 198 -13.82 -15.81 7.71
C MET A 198 -14.18 -17.16 7.09
N LEU A 199 -14.36 -18.17 7.93
CA LEU A 199 -14.90 -19.46 7.54
C LEU A 199 -16.28 -19.64 8.15
N ASN A 200 -17.30 -19.63 7.31
CA ASN A 200 -18.70 -19.76 7.69
C ASN A 200 -19.34 -20.92 6.93
N SER A 201 -19.81 -21.94 7.65
CA SER A 201 -20.52 -23.08 7.05
C SER A 201 -19.77 -23.72 5.86
N LYS A 202 -18.45 -23.93 6.02
CA LYS A 202 -17.49 -24.43 5.00
C LYS A 202 -17.18 -23.49 3.84
N ARG A 203 -17.66 -22.25 3.86
CA ARG A 203 -17.37 -21.23 2.85
C ARG A 203 -16.33 -20.23 3.36
N LEU A 204 -15.31 -19.96 2.54
CA LEU A 204 -14.34 -18.91 2.77
C LEU A 204 -14.93 -17.56 2.30
N GLU A 205 -14.94 -16.60 3.21
CA GLU A 205 -15.36 -15.22 2.99
C GLU A 205 -14.15 -14.30 3.25
N ILE A 206 -13.93 -13.32 2.38
CA ILE A 206 -12.75 -12.44 2.41
C ILE A 206 -13.23 -11.02 2.12
N SER A 207 -12.73 -10.05 2.89
CA SER A 207 -12.89 -8.63 2.57
C SER A 207 -11.75 -8.17 1.67
N PRO A 208 -12.00 -7.50 0.53
CA PRO A 208 -10.93 -6.89 -0.26
C PRO A 208 -10.21 -5.81 0.56
N LYS A 209 -8.94 -5.57 0.22
CA LYS A 209 -8.12 -4.50 0.81
C LYS A 209 -8.12 -3.26 -0.07
#